data_AF-A0A9P2UPV2-F1
#
_entry.id   AF-A0A9P2UPV2-F1
#
_cell.length_a   1.000
_cell.length_b   1.000
_cell.length_c   1.000
_cell.angle_alpha   90.00
_cell.angle_beta   90.00
_cell.angle_gamma   90.00
#
_symmetry.space_group_name_H-M   'P 1'
#
loop_
_entity.id
_entity.type
_entity.pdbx_description
1 polymer ?
#
loop_
_entity_poly.entity_id
_entity_poly.type
_entity_poly.pdbx_seq_one_letter_code
_entity_poly.pdbx_strand_id
1 'polypeptide(L)'
;MANLVFKYSWDHRPYPYNSAQGKRQFMLPFASGIPNLTPDISQVQGAGTAAQGTLTIARDDSTPGRVLKVGDFGLGTSILHSEGKILYKTGFQGLAGSVTGLSFPLQCVVFGWSNLVSVLGISAATKRMFFNNIPINVDPQILNSDWIEVRTTANTTVDANGFVKSASPIVKLFAGSIELNDSAKKQPVEFEKIDVGNYLLKGSLGFAQEGWYIEVPKDANGNT
;
A
#
# COMPACT_ATOMS: atom_id res chain seq x y z
N MET A 1 15.43 16.86 36.82
CA MET A 1 16.34 17.92 36.35
C MET A 1 17.54 17.94 37.28
N ALA A 2 18.72 17.52 36.81
CA ALA A 2 19.94 17.59 37.61
C ALA A 2 20.50 19.02 37.49
N ASN A 3 20.45 19.77 38.58
CA ASN A 3 21.00 21.12 38.62
C ASN A 3 22.47 21.06 39.01
N LEU A 4 23.33 21.63 38.19
CA LEU A 4 24.76 21.73 38.46
C LEU A 4 25.05 23.10 39.07
N VAL A 5 25.39 23.12 40.36
CA VAL A 5 25.71 24.35 41.10
C VAL A 5 27.22 24.50 41.16
N PHE A 6 27.74 25.59 40.60
CA PHE A 6 29.14 25.98 40.74
C PHE A 6 29.24 27.16 41.70
N LYS A 7 30.02 27.01 42.78
CA LYS A 7 30.43 28.13 43.64
C LYS A 7 31.86 28.51 43.29
N TYR A 8 32.06 29.77 42.91
CA TYR A 8 33.38 30.39 42.90
C TYR A 8 33.60 31.09 44.24
N SER A 9 34.79 30.94 44.83
CA SER A 9 35.28 31.82 45.88
C SER A 9 36.32 32.75 45.25
N TRP A 10 36.10 34.06 45.34
CA TRP A 10 37.06 35.08 44.92
C TRP A 10 38.12 35.38 45.99
N ASP A 11 38.07 34.67 47.12
CA ASP A 11 39.14 34.74 48.11
C ASP A 11 40.26 33.81 47.66
N HIS A 12 41.36 34.42 47.20
CA HIS A 12 42.57 33.83 46.61
C HIS A 12 43.28 32.71 47.41
N ARG A 13 42.61 31.65 47.87
CA ARG A 13 43.24 30.41 48.35
C ARG A 13 42.36 29.18 48.11
N PRO A 14 42.77 28.26 47.22
CA PRO A 14 42.26 26.90 47.19
C PRO A 14 43.18 25.92 47.93
N TYR A 15 42.55 24.86 48.44
CA TYR A 15 43.07 23.54 48.82
C TYR A 15 44.26 23.01 47.98
N PRO A 16 45.06 22.04 48.49
CA PRO A 16 46.50 21.97 48.25
C PRO A 16 46.86 21.89 46.77
N TYR A 17 47.77 22.79 46.41
CA TYR A 17 48.43 22.90 45.12
C TYR A 17 49.15 21.58 44.83
N ASN A 18 48.64 20.76 43.89
CA ASN A 18 49.43 19.66 43.37
C ASN A 18 50.43 20.26 42.38
N SER A 19 51.65 20.50 42.85
CA SER A 19 52.70 21.18 42.11
C SER A 19 53.37 20.22 41.12
N ALA A 20 52.79 20.08 39.93
CA ALA A 20 53.51 19.58 38.76
C ALA A 20 53.52 20.66 37.66
N GLN A 21 54.72 21.00 37.22
CA GLN A 21 55.02 22.12 36.33
C GLN A 21 54.57 21.81 34.89
N GLY A 22 53.69 22.64 34.33
CA GLY A 22 53.40 22.66 32.89
C GLY A 22 51.91 22.57 32.54
N LYS A 23 51.29 23.74 32.34
CA LYS A 23 49.87 24.01 32.03
C LYS A 23 48.91 23.76 33.20
N ARG A 24 48.28 24.85 33.66
CA ARG A 24 47.07 24.81 34.51
C ARG A 24 45.95 24.18 33.69
N GLN A 25 45.85 22.86 33.69
CA GLN A 25 44.73 22.16 33.09
C GLN A 25 43.56 22.21 34.08
N PHE A 26 42.43 22.74 33.63
CA PHE A 26 41.17 22.58 34.34
C PHE A 26 40.78 21.10 34.23
N MET A 27 41.07 20.32 35.26
CA MET A 27 40.66 18.92 35.31
C MET A 27 39.29 18.87 35.98
N LEU A 28 38.25 18.64 35.18
CA LEU A 28 36.98 18.17 35.72
C LEU A 28 37.28 16.90 36.52
N PRO A 29 36.87 16.77 37.78
CA PRO A 29 37.01 15.50 38.48
C PRO A 29 36.01 14.54 37.86
N PHE A 30 36.37 13.90 36.76
CA PHE A 30 35.87 12.56 36.52
C PHE A 30 36.45 11.73 37.66
N ALA A 31 35.68 11.62 38.75
CA ALA A 31 36.07 10.82 39.89
C ALA A 31 36.43 9.43 39.37
N SER A 32 37.69 9.04 39.60
CA SER A 32 38.13 7.64 39.53
C SER A 32 37.26 6.85 40.51
N GLY A 33 36.13 6.34 40.04
CA GLY A 33 35.12 5.71 40.91
C GLY A 33 33.66 5.86 40.48
N ILE A 34 33.33 6.53 39.38
CA ILE A 34 32.00 6.32 38.78
C ILE A 34 31.99 4.87 38.27
N PRO A 35 31.22 3.94 38.89
CA PRO A 35 31.11 2.59 38.35
C PRO A 35 30.60 2.73 36.93
N ASN A 36 31.19 1.97 36.00
CA ASN A 36 30.82 1.92 34.59
C ASN A 36 29.29 2.07 34.48
N LEU A 37 28.83 3.29 34.22
CA LEU A 37 27.41 3.53 34.07
C LEU A 37 27.10 2.70 32.85
N THR A 38 26.20 1.74 32.97
CA THR A 38 25.48 1.21 31.82
C THR A 38 24.31 2.17 31.63
N PRO A 39 24.51 3.36 31.00
CA PRO A 39 23.43 4.30 30.77
C PRO A 39 22.36 3.57 29.97
N ASP A 40 21.15 3.55 30.53
CA ASP A 40 19.99 3.02 29.83
C ASP A 40 19.34 4.17 29.06
N ILE A 41 19.03 3.94 27.79
CA ILE A 41 18.33 4.89 26.94
C ILE A 41 16.95 5.26 27.51
N SER A 42 16.36 4.42 28.37
CA SER A 42 15.13 4.71 29.13
C SER A 42 15.26 5.92 30.06
N GLN A 43 16.48 6.29 30.47
CA GLN A 43 16.76 7.41 31.37
C GLN A 43 16.85 8.76 30.61
N VAL A 44 16.88 8.74 29.29
CA VAL A 44 16.98 9.94 28.44
C VAL A 44 15.58 10.48 28.16
N GLN A 45 15.22 11.58 28.82
CA GLN A 45 13.95 12.27 28.58
C GLN A 45 13.87 12.74 27.12
N GLY A 46 12.83 12.32 26.40
CA GLY A 46 12.64 12.63 24.99
C GLY A 46 13.29 11.63 24.02
N ALA A 47 13.94 10.58 24.51
CA ALA A 47 14.27 9.43 23.66
C ALA A 47 12.95 8.82 23.14
N GLY A 48 12.76 8.83 21.82
CA GLY A 48 11.58 8.24 21.19
C GLY A 48 11.53 6.72 21.40
N THR A 49 10.35 6.12 21.22
CA THR A 49 10.15 4.67 21.43
C THR A 49 11.05 3.79 20.56
N ALA A 50 11.46 4.26 19.37
CA ALA A 50 12.40 3.57 18.51
C ALA A 50 13.81 3.43 19.13
N ALA A 51 14.22 4.32 20.03
CA ALA A 51 15.54 4.29 20.66
C ALA A 51 15.70 3.11 21.64
N GLN A 52 14.60 2.52 22.10
CA GLN A 52 14.58 1.36 23.00
C GLN A 52 14.57 0.01 22.24
N GLY A 53 14.29 0.02 20.93
CA GLY A 53 14.21 -1.19 20.13
C GLY A 53 15.53 -1.49 19.41
N THR A 54 15.86 -2.76 19.28
CA THR A 54 17.03 -3.14 18.49
C THR A 54 16.71 -3.07 17.00
N LEU A 55 17.59 -2.46 16.21
CA LEU A 55 17.42 -2.46 14.75
C LEU A 55 17.45 -3.90 14.22
N THR A 56 16.72 -4.15 13.15
CA THR A 56 16.89 -5.31 12.28
C THR A 56 18.36 -5.49 11.88
N ILE A 57 18.83 -6.72 11.71
CA ILE A 57 20.24 -7.04 11.39
C ILE A 57 20.45 -7.59 9.97
N ALA A 58 19.40 -8.06 9.33
CA ALA A 58 19.41 -8.61 7.98
C ALA A 58 18.14 -8.19 7.21
N ARG A 59 18.15 -8.37 5.88
CA ARG A 59 17.04 -7.97 5.01
C ARG A 59 15.80 -8.85 5.18
N ASP A 60 15.96 -10.01 5.80
CA ASP A 60 14.97 -11.04 6.06
C ASP A 60 14.87 -11.35 7.57
N ASP A 61 15.25 -10.40 8.43
CA ASP A 61 15.27 -10.57 9.89
C ASP A 61 13.88 -10.87 10.46
N SER A 62 13.63 -12.13 10.80
CA SER A 62 12.35 -12.59 11.31
C SER A 62 12.15 -12.37 12.82
N THR A 63 13.03 -11.62 13.49
CA THR A 63 12.95 -11.42 14.96
C THR A 63 11.84 -10.42 15.30
N PRO A 64 10.78 -10.81 16.05
CA PRO A 64 9.73 -9.89 16.46
C PRO A 64 10.25 -8.77 17.38
N GLY A 65 9.66 -7.58 17.29
CA GLY A 65 10.01 -6.44 18.14
C GLY A 65 11.22 -5.61 17.68
N ARG A 66 11.83 -5.95 16.54
CA ARG A 66 12.90 -5.14 15.93
C ARG A 66 12.37 -3.84 15.34
N VAL A 67 13.21 -2.80 15.35
CA VAL A 67 12.98 -1.55 14.62
C VAL A 67 13.46 -1.73 13.19
N LEU A 68 12.56 -1.54 12.23
CA LEU A 68 12.80 -1.77 10.81
C LEU A 68 13.68 -0.65 10.21
N LYS A 69 14.78 -1.00 9.54
CA LYS A 69 15.61 -0.04 8.79
C LYS A 69 15.14 0.05 7.34
N VAL A 70 15.35 1.21 6.72
CA VAL A 70 15.13 1.37 5.28
C VAL A 70 15.99 0.35 4.52
N GLY A 71 15.35 -0.41 3.65
CA GLY A 71 15.94 -1.42 2.79
C GLY A 71 15.82 -2.86 3.27
N ASP A 72 15.41 -3.06 4.52
CA ASP A 72 15.00 -4.38 4.99
C ASP A 72 13.68 -4.78 4.33
N PHE A 73 13.53 -6.07 4.06
CA PHE A 73 12.43 -6.66 3.29
C PHE A 73 12.21 -6.05 1.91
N GLY A 74 13.24 -5.38 1.37
CA GLY A 74 13.15 -4.70 0.08
C GLY A 74 12.39 -3.37 0.10
N LEU A 75 11.96 -2.88 1.27
CA LEU A 75 11.19 -1.64 1.38
C LEU A 75 12.11 -0.41 1.34
N GLY A 76 11.79 0.55 0.47
CA GLY A 76 12.51 1.82 0.37
C GLY A 76 13.92 1.71 -0.21
N THR A 77 14.30 0.53 -0.72
CA THR A 77 15.59 0.28 -1.36
C THR A 77 15.41 -0.15 -2.80
N SER A 78 16.55 -0.25 -3.44
CA SER A 78 16.79 -0.48 -4.84
C SER A 78 17.40 -1.88 -4.99
N ILE A 79 16.82 -2.75 -5.82
CA ILE A 79 17.29 -4.13 -5.98
C ILE A 79 18.44 -4.18 -6.98
N LEU A 80 19.65 -4.54 -6.54
CA LEU A 80 20.83 -4.72 -7.40
C LEU A 80 20.57 -5.79 -8.47
N HIS A 81 20.54 -5.38 -9.74
CA HIS A 81 20.56 -6.30 -10.88
C HIS A 81 22.01 -6.53 -11.32
N SER A 82 22.31 -7.73 -11.85
CA SER A 82 23.66 -8.19 -12.24
C SER A 82 24.39 -7.28 -13.23
N GLU A 83 23.69 -6.34 -13.86
CA GLU A 83 24.21 -5.45 -14.90
C GLU A 83 24.49 -4.00 -14.44
N GLY A 84 24.39 -3.66 -13.15
CA GLY A 84 24.80 -2.35 -12.64
C GLY A 84 23.97 -1.14 -13.14
N LYS A 85 22.77 -1.38 -13.68
CA LYS A 85 21.84 -0.34 -14.15
C LYS A 85 21.13 0.36 -12.97
N ILE A 86 20.78 1.63 -13.18
CA ILE A 86 20.14 2.52 -12.18
C ILE A 86 18.85 1.89 -11.65
N LEU A 87 18.67 1.96 -10.33
CA LEU A 87 17.77 1.13 -9.56
C LEU A 87 16.60 1.96 -9.00
N TYR A 88 15.36 1.58 -9.30
CA TYR A 88 14.19 2.30 -8.78
C TYR A 88 13.64 1.68 -7.49
N LYS A 89 13.16 2.54 -6.58
CA LYS A 89 12.77 2.19 -5.20
C LYS A 89 11.53 1.31 -5.17
N THR A 90 11.63 0.15 -4.53
CA THR A 90 10.48 -0.68 -4.14
C THR A 90 9.80 -0.06 -2.91
N GLY A 91 8.47 -0.10 -2.85
CA GLY A 91 7.74 0.39 -1.68
C GLY A 91 6.29 0.77 -1.96
N PHE A 92 5.69 1.50 -1.01
CA PHE A 92 4.32 1.99 -1.09
C PHE A 92 4.31 3.41 -1.65
N GLN A 93 3.54 3.64 -2.71
CA GLN A 93 3.49 4.92 -3.41
C GLN A 93 2.05 5.28 -3.81
N GLY A 94 1.72 6.56 -3.76
CA GLY A 94 0.50 7.10 -4.35
C GLY A 94 0.77 7.56 -5.79
N LEU A 95 -0.10 7.18 -6.73
CA LEU A 95 -0.06 7.66 -8.11
C LEU A 95 -1.32 8.47 -8.41
N ALA A 96 -1.14 9.71 -8.91
CA ALA A 96 -2.24 10.55 -9.32
C ALA A 96 -2.89 10.04 -10.61
N GLY A 97 -4.20 10.25 -10.78
CA GLY A 97 -4.93 9.83 -11.99
C GLY A 97 -4.37 10.43 -13.29
N SER A 98 -3.87 11.67 -13.23
CA SER A 98 -3.21 12.34 -14.36
C SER A 98 -1.91 11.68 -14.81
N VAL A 99 -1.26 10.90 -13.94
CA VAL A 99 -0.03 10.15 -14.24
C VAL A 99 -0.37 8.75 -14.78
N THR A 100 -1.49 8.16 -14.35
CA THR A 100 -1.90 6.82 -14.74
C THR A 100 -2.82 6.79 -15.97
N GLY A 101 -3.37 7.94 -16.37
CA GLY A 101 -4.42 8.03 -17.38
C GLY A 101 -5.80 7.57 -16.87
N LEU A 102 -5.93 7.29 -15.57
CA LEU A 102 -7.20 6.92 -14.94
C LEU A 102 -7.89 8.17 -14.37
N SER A 103 -9.22 8.17 -14.33
CA SER A 103 -10.00 9.28 -13.74
C SER A 103 -9.91 9.35 -12.20
N PHE A 104 -9.06 8.54 -11.57
CA PHE A 104 -8.92 8.43 -10.12
C PHE A 104 -7.48 8.04 -9.73
N PRO A 105 -7.02 8.40 -8.51
CA PRO A 105 -5.70 8.03 -8.03
C PRO A 105 -5.65 6.59 -7.53
N LEU A 106 -4.43 6.02 -7.53
CA LEU A 106 -4.14 4.68 -7.02
C LEU A 106 -3.21 4.75 -5.81
N GLN A 107 -3.45 3.91 -4.81
CA GLN A 107 -2.48 3.53 -3.79
C GLN A 107 -1.81 2.25 -4.24
N CYS A 108 -0.48 2.24 -4.31
CA CYS A 108 0.26 1.23 -5.04
C CYS A 108 1.33 0.57 -4.19
N VAL A 109 1.55 -0.72 -4.47
CA VAL A 109 2.79 -1.41 -4.14
C VAL A 109 3.63 -1.47 -5.42
N VAL A 110 4.86 -1.02 -5.30
CA VAL A 110 5.77 -0.79 -6.42
C VAL A 110 6.97 -1.70 -6.26
N PHE A 111 7.28 -2.48 -7.28
CA PHE A 111 8.44 -3.37 -7.35
C PHE A 111 9.32 -2.95 -8.52
N GLY A 112 10.50 -2.40 -8.23
CA GLY A 112 11.46 -2.00 -9.26
C GLY A 112 12.34 -3.16 -9.71
N TRP A 113 12.54 -3.31 -11.03
CA TRP A 113 13.51 -4.25 -11.60
C TRP A 113 14.18 -3.68 -12.86
N SER A 114 15.49 -3.41 -12.78
CA SER A 114 16.29 -2.85 -13.88
C SER A 114 15.63 -1.58 -14.46
N ASN A 115 15.14 -1.62 -15.71
CA ASN A 115 14.47 -0.53 -16.43
C ASN A 115 12.94 -0.66 -16.46
N LEU A 116 12.35 -1.50 -15.62
CA LEU A 116 10.91 -1.74 -15.51
C LEU A 116 10.47 -1.60 -14.05
N VAL A 117 9.23 -1.17 -13.85
CA VAL A 117 8.56 -1.20 -12.54
C VAL A 117 7.25 -1.95 -12.67
N SER A 118 7.06 -2.98 -11.85
CA SER A 118 5.77 -3.63 -11.70
C SER A 118 4.98 -2.92 -10.61
N VAL A 119 3.74 -2.56 -10.92
CA VAL A 119 2.86 -1.82 -10.01
C VAL A 119 1.57 -2.59 -9.83
N LEU A 120 1.22 -2.87 -8.57
CA LEU A 120 -0.13 -3.26 -8.17
C LEU A 120 -0.79 -2.06 -7.51
N GLY A 121 -1.87 -1.57 -8.11
CA GLY A 121 -2.59 -0.38 -7.65
C GLY A 121 -4.02 -0.70 -7.24
N ILE A 122 -4.43 -0.20 -6.09
CA ILE A 122 -5.84 -0.18 -5.66
C ILE A 122 -6.37 1.25 -5.76
N SER A 123 -7.57 1.41 -6.31
CA SER A 123 -8.18 2.72 -6.45
C SER A 123 -8.61 3.27 -5.09
N ALA A 124 -8.23 4.51 -4.79
CA ALA A 124 -8.69 5.19 -3.57
C ALA A 124 -10.13 5.70 -3.68
N ALA A 125 -10.70 5.77 -4.89
CA ALA A 125 -12.04 6.32 -5.16
C ALA A 125 -13.05 5.26 -5.65
N THR A 126 -12.60 4.04 -5.94
CA THR A 126 -13.43 2.98 -6.56
C THR A 126 -13.02 1.63 -5.99
N LYS A 127 -13.87 0.60 -6.12
CA LYS A 127 -13.58 -0.76 -5.65
C LYS A 127 -12.78 -1.58 -6.68
N ARG A 128 -11.86 -0.94 -7.40
CA ARG A 128 -11.14 -1.54 -8.54
C ARG A 128 -9.66 -1.68 -8.21
N MET A 129 -9.05 -2.73 -8.74
CA MET A 129 -7.63 -3.03 -8.62
C MET A 129 -7.03 -3.18 -10.02
N PHE A 130 -5.79 -2.75 -10.18
CA PHE A 130 -5.11 -2.71 -11.47
C PHE A 130 -3.67 -3.17 -11.35
N PHE A 131 -3.13 -3.73 -12.42
CA PHE A 131 -1.72 -4.03 -12.56
C PHE A 131 -1.15 -3.32 -13.79
N ASN A 132 0.12 -2.94 -13.71
CA ASN A 132 0.85 -2.37 -14.83
C ASN A 132 2.35 -2.69 -14.72
N ASN A 133 3.03 -2.83 -15.85
CA ASN A 133 4.49 -2.85 -15.94
C ASN A 133 4.94 -1.60 -16.70
N ILE A 134 5.61 -0.70 -16.00
CA ILE A 134 5.98 0.61 -16.50
C ILE A 134 7.46 0.61 -16.88
N PRO A 135 7.82 0.80 -18.15
CA PRO A 135 9.20 1.06 -18.55
C PRO A 135 9.66 2.42 -18.07
N ILE A 136 10.91 2.52 -17.64
CA ILE A 136 11.43 3.69 -16.94
C ILE A 136 12.26 4.63 -17.84
N ASN A 137 12.63 4.16 -19.03
CA ASN A 137 13.41 4.93 -20.01
C ASN A 137 12.52 5.58 -21.11
N VAL A 138 11.23 5.72 -20.85
CA VAL A 138 10.30 6.39 -21.76
C VAL A 138 9.88 7.72 -21.17
N ASP A 139 9.65 8.70 -22.05
CA ASP A 139 9.11 10.02 -21.74
C ASP A 139 7.99 9.92 -20.69
N PRO A 140 7.97 10.73 -19.61
CA PRO A 140 6.92 10.68 -18.58
C PRO A 140 5.48 10.78 -19.13
N GLN A 141 5.28 11.22 -20.37
CA GLN A 141 3.99 11.20 -21.07
C GLN A 141 3.55 9.81 -21.60
N ILE A 142 4.47 8.85 -21.70
CA ILE A 142 4.24 7.46 -22.19
C ILE A 142 3.74 6.53 -21.05
N LEU A 143 3.61 7.04 -19.82
CA LEU A 143 3.00 6.32 -18.69
C LEU A 143 1.50 6.06 -18.86
N ASN A 144 0.88 6.70 -19.84
CA ASN A 144 -0.48 6.44 -20.25
C ASN A 144 -0.52 5.19 -21.13
N SER A 145 -1.11 4.09 -20.63
CA SER A 145 -2.24 3.40 -21.29
C SER A 145 -2.36 1.87 -21.15
N ASP A 146 -1.56 1.17 -20.33
CA ASP A 146 -1.72 -0.29 -20.12
C ASP A 146 -2.06 -0.69 -18.68
N TRP A 147 -2.87 0.11 -17.98
CA TRP A 147 -3.43 -0.33 -16.70
C TRP A 147 -4.48 -1.42 -16.94
N ILE A 148 -4.15 -2.64 -16.52
CA ILE A 148 -5.05 -3.77 -16.69
C ILE A 148 -5.82 -3.96 -15.40
N GLU A 149 -7.16 -3.88 -15.50
CA GLU A 149 -8.04 -4.07 -14.36
C GLU A 149 -8.14 -5.56 -13.98
N VAL A 150 -8.04 -5.84 -12.69
CA VAL A 150 -8.30 -7.16 -12.13
C VAL A 150 -9.79 -7.43 -12.11
N ARG A 151 -10.18 -8.56 -12.72
CA ARG A 151 -11.56 -9.06 -12.69
C ARG A 151 -11.83 -9.78 -11.38
N THR A 152 -12.94 -9.44 -10.74
CA THR A 152 -13.42 -10.00 -9.48
C THR A 152 -14.92 -10.30 -9.60
N THR A 153 -15.49 -11.02 -8.65
CA THR A 153 -16.95 -11.26 -8.60
C THR A 153 -17.77 -9.98 -8.46
N ALA A 154 -17.16 -8.84 -8.09
CA ALA A 154 -17.83 -7.55 -8.01
C ALA A 154 -17.97 -6.83 -9.36
N ASN A 155 -17.12 -7.12 -10.35
CA ASN A 155 -17.14 -6.51 -11.68
C ASN A 155 -17.31 -7.52 -12.83
N THR A 156 -17.49 -8.81 -12.50
CA THR A 156 -17.80 -9.87 -13.47
C THR A 156 -18.89 -10.80 -12.96
N THR A 157 -19.57 -11.47 -13.90
CA THR A 157 -20.53 -12.55 -13.62
C THR A 157 -20.19 -13.77 -14.46
N VAL A 158 -20.47 -14.95 -13.91
CA VAL A 158 -20.33 -16.22 -14.64
C VAL A 158 -21.70 -16.60 -15.18
N ASP A 159 -21.80 -16.89 -16.48
CA ASP A 159 -23.05 -17.37 -17.07
C ASP A 159 -23.30 -18.86 -16.81
N ALA A 160 -24.45 -19.37 -17.27
CA ALA A 160 -24.84 -20.76 -17.06
C ALA A 160 -23.85 -21.78 -17.69
N ASN A 161 -23.03 -21.35 -18.65
CA ASN A 161 -22.05 -22.18 -19.35
C ASN A 161 -20.62 -22.01 -18.76
N GLY A 162 -20.46 -21.23 -17.69
CA GLY A 162 -19.17 -20.99 -17.05
C GLY A 162 -18.34 -19.86 -17.65
N PHE A 163 -18.85 -19.09 -18.63
CA PHE A 163 -18.11 -17.98 -19.20
C PHE A 163 -18.17 -16.72 -18.32
N VAL A 164 -17.03 -16.08 -18.13
CA VAL A 164 -16.91 -14.81 -17.39
C VAL A 164 -17.30 -13.64 -18.30
N LYS A 165 -18.33 -12.90 -17.89
CA LYS A 165 -18.85 -11.70 -18.56
C LYS A 165 -18.69 -10.48 -17.67
N SER A 166 -18.58 -9.29 -18.26
CA SER A 166 -18.58 -8.04 -17.49
C SER A 166 -19.89 -7.89 -16.71
N ALA A 167 -19.82 -7.49 -15.44
CA ALA A 167 -21.02 -7.31 -14.62
C ALA A 167 -21.71 -5.98 -14.96
N SER A 168 -22.65 -6.02 -15.91
CA SER A 168 -23.70 -5.00 -16.09
C SER A 168 -24.77 -5.16 -14.98
N PRO A 169 -25.73 -4.24 -14.78
CA PRO A 169 -27.03 -4.64 -14.23
C PRO A 169 -27.52 -5.92 -14.91
N ILE A 170 -27.73 -6.98 -14.13
CA ILE A 170 -28.20 -8.28 -14.61
C ILE A 170 -29.48 -8.61 -13.86
N VAL A 171 -30.53 -8.86 -14.64
CA VAL A 171 -31.80 -9.38 -14.18
C VAL A 171 -31.93 -10.80 -14.70
N LYS A 172 -31.90 -11.79 -13.81
CA LYS A 172 -32.22 -13.17 -14.15
C LYS A 172 -33.72 -13.35 -14.03
N LEU A 173 -34.39 -13.75 -15.11
CA LEU A 173 -35.82 -13.99 -15.16
C LEU A 173 -36.11 -15.48 -14.99
N PHE A 174 -37.00 -15.81 -14.05
CA PHE A 174 -37.52 -17.16 -13.83
C PHE A 174 -39.04 -17.18 -14.02
N ALA A 175 -39.63 -18.38 -14.03
CA ALA A 175 -41.05 -18.58 -14.34
C ALA A 175 -42.04 -17.85 -13.42
N GLY A 176 -41.60 -17.42 -12.24
CA GLY A 176 -42.41 -16.69 -11.26
C GLY A 176 -41.61 -15.73 -10.37
N SER A 177 -40.36 -15.44 -10.72
CA SER A 177 -39.50 -14.56 -9.92
C SER A 177 -38.40 -13.94 -10.77
N ILE A 178 -37.73 -12.95 -10.20
CA ILE A 178 -36.48 -12.41 -10.72
C ILE A 178 -35.39 -12.49 -9.65
N GLU A 179 -34.15 -12.60 -10.08
CA GLU A 179 -32.97 -12.42 -9.23
C GLU A 179 -32.13 -11.28 -9.80
N LEU A 180 -31.82 -10.31 -8.93
CA LEU A 180 -31.07 -9.11 -9.27
C LEU A 180 -29.64 -9.21 -8.75
N ASN A 181 -28.65 -8.90 -9.59
CA ASN A 181 -27.31 -8.64 -9.08
C ASN A 181 -27.23 -7.27 -8.37
N ASP A 182 -26.14 -7.00 -7.65
CA ASP A 182 -26.00 -5.77 -6.85
C ASP A 182 -26.02 -4.48 -7.69
N SER A 183 -25.66 -4.57 -8.97
CA SER A 183 -25.81 -3.45 -9.92
C SER A 183 -27.26 -3.22 -10.33
N ALA A 184 -28.05 -4.27 -10.58
CA ALA A 184 -29.46 -4.17 -10.93
C ALA A 184 -30.35 -3.74 -9.76
N LYS A 185 -29.99 -4.09 -8.52
CA LYS A 185 -30.70 -3.62 -7.30
C LYS A 185 -30.70 -2.08 -7.13
N LYS A 186 -29.81 -1.37 -7.84
CA LYS A 186 -29.76 0.10 -7.83
C LYS A 186 -30.79 0.74 -8.78
N GLN A 187 -31.46 -0.06 -9.58
CA GLN A 187 -32.54 0.36 -10.47
C GLN A 187 -33.89 -0.06 -9.86
N PRO A 188 -34.97 0.68 -10.10
CA PRO A 188 -36.31 0.34 -9.59
C PRO A 188 -36.94 -0.79 -10.44
N VAL A 189 -36.25 -1.94 -10.56
CA VAL A 189 -36.72 -3.05 -11.40
C VAL A 189 -37.86 -3.78 -10.69
N GLU A 190 -39.02 -3.82 -11.36
CA GLU A 190 -40.20 -4.56 -10.89
C GLU A 190 -40.56 -5.67 -11.89
N PHE A 191 -41.02 -6.79 -11.37
CA PHE A 191 -41.43 -7.95 -12.16
C PHE A 191 -42.93 -8.22 -11.99
N GLU A 192 -43.61 -8.41 -13.12
CA GLU A 192 -45.00 -8.84 -13.19
C GLU A 192 -45.13 -9.99 -14.19
N LYS A 193 -45.73 -11.10 -13.74
CA LYS A 193 -46.09 -12.22 -14.62
C LYS A 193 -47.51 -11.98 -15.14
N ILE A 194 -47.61 -11.70 -16.45
CA ILE A 194 -48.91 -11.46 -17.10
C ILE A 194 -49.54 -12.80 -17.52
N ASP A 195 -48.76 -13.67 -18.17
CA ASP A 195 -49.18 -15.01 -18.58
C ASP A 195 -47.96 -15.94 -18.77
N VAL A 196 -48.17 -17.21 -19.14
CA VAL A 196 -47.11 -18.14 -19.55
C VAL A 196 -46.38 -17.58 -20.77
N GLY A 197 -45.07 -17.35 -20.63
CA GLY A 197 -44.26 -16.74 -21.69
C GLY A 197 -44.44 -15.22 -21.86
N ASN A 198 -45.33 -14.59 -21.07
CA ASN A 198 -45.56 -13.15 -21.11
C ASN A 198 -45.19 -12.51 -19.76
N TYR A 199 -44.00 -11.90 -19.73
CA TYR A 199 -43.39 -11.33 -18.53
C TYR A 199 -43.11 -9.84 -18.74
N LEU A 200 -43.46 -9.02 -17.75
CA LEU A 200 -43.24 -7.59 -17.77
C LEU A 200 -42.18 -7.20 -16.74
N LEU A 201 -41.13 -6.54 -17.23
CA LEU A 201 -40.07 -5.93 -16.44
C LEU A 201 -40.19 -4.41 -16.54
N LYS A 202 -40.51 -3.74 -15.43
CA LYS A 202 -40.63 -2.28 -15.33
C LYS A 202 -39.37 -1.69 -14.72
N GLY A 203 -39.13 -0.39 -14.95
CA GLY A 203 -38.03 0.36 -14.32
C GLY A 203 -36.61 0.00 -14.79
N SER A 204 -36.49 -0.81 -15.84
CA SER A 204 -35.22 -1.02 -16.56
C SER A 204 -35.04 0.01 -17.68
N LEU A 205 -33.79 0.22 -18.13
CA LEU A 205 -33.48 1.06 -19.31
C LEU A 205 -33.81 0.36 -20.64
N GLY A 206 -34.35 -0.86 -20.60
CA GLY A 206 -34.59 -1.69 -21.78
C GLY A 206 -33.33 -2.34 -22.34
N PHE A 207 -33.47 -3.00 -23.49
CA PHE A 207 -32.34 -3.51 -24.25
C PHE A 207 -31.56 -2.36 -24.90
N ALA A 208 -30.27 -2.58 -25.14
CA ALA A 208 -29.49 -1.70 -26.01
C ALA A 208 -30.18 -1.59 -27.39
N GLN A 209 -30.06 -0.43 -28.04
CA GLN A 209 -30.69 -0.19 -29.35
C GLN A 209 -30.21 -1.19 -30.42
N GLU A 210 -28.96 -1.66 -30.31
CA GLU A 210 -28.35 -2.65 -31.20
C GLU A 210 -27.49 -3.63 -30.41
N GLY A 211 -27.15 -4.77 -31.03
CA GLY A 211 -26.15 -5.71 -30.49
C GLY A 211 -26.63 -6.69 -29.41
N TRP A 212 -27.94 -6.91 -29.29
CA TRP A 212 -28.49 -7.97 -28.43
C TRP A 212 -28.92 -9.20 -29.26
N TYR A 213 -28.83 -10.37 -28.65
CA TYR A 213 -29.32 -11.63 -29.20
C TYR A 213 -30.11 -12.38 -28.12
N ILE A 214 -31.14 -13.09 -28.53
CA ILE A 214 -31.83 -14.07 -27.68
C ILE A 214 -31.22 -15.43 -27.99
N GLU A 215 -30.66 -16.08 -26.98
CA GLU A 215 -30.22 -17.47 -27.14
C GLU A 215 -31.45 -18.40 -27.11
N VAL A 216 -31.46 -19.38 -28.01
CA VAL A 216 -32.44 -20.47 -27.98
C VAL A 216 -32.28 -21.27 -26.68
N PRO A 217 -33.37 -21.72 -26.03
CA PRO A 217 -33.28 -22.55 -24.84
C PRO A 217 -32.42 -23.79 -25.13
N LYS A 218 -31.40 -24.01 -24.29
CA LYS A 218 -30.51 -25.18 -24.37
C LYS A 218 -30.96 -26.25 -23.38
N ASP A 219 -30.73 -27.51 -23.70
CA ASP A 219 -30.97 -28.62 -22.77
C ASP A 219 -29.99 -28.57 -21.57
N ALA A 220 -30.15 -29.49 -20.60
CA ALA A 220 -29.28 -29.56 -19.43
C ALA A 220 -27.79 -29.84 -19.75
N ASN A 221 -27.48 -30.22 -21.00
CA ASN A 221 -26.13 -30.50 -21.48
C ASN A 221 -25.58 -29.36 -22.36
N GLY A 222 -26.33 -28.25 -22.53
CA GLY A 222 -25.91 -27.10 -23.33
C GLY A 222 -26.14 -27.24 -24.84
N ASN A 223 -26.88 -28.25 -25.30
CA ASN A 223 -27.21 -28.45 -26.71
C ASN A 223 -28.46 -27.67 -27.11
N THR A 224 -28.45 -27.13 -28.33
CA THR A 224 -29.62 -26.53 -29.01
C THR A 224 -30.48 -27.57 -29.70
#